data_AF-A0ABD7Z207-F1
#
_entry.id   AF-A0ABD7Z207-F1
#
_cell.length_a   1.000
_cell.length_b   1.000
_cell.length_c   1.000
_cell.angle_alpha   90.00
_cell.angle_beta   90.00
_cell.angle_gamma   90.00
#
_symmetry.space_group_name_H-M   'P 1'
#
loop_
_entity.id
_entity.type
_entity.pdbx_description
1 polymer ?
#
loop_
_entity_poly.entity_id
_entity_poly.type
_entity_poly.pdbx_seq_one_letter_code
_entity_poly.pdbx_strand_id
1 'polypeptide(L)' 'MKYSLFDTVSLTEDIPEYNLKSGMIGAIIDVYTKPDESYEVEFCDENGRTIEILALSPDKLSKVS' A
#
# COMPACT_ATOMS: atom_id res chain seq x y z
N MET A 1 -3.56 -11.46 9.32
CA MET A 1 -3.81 -10.50 8.23
C MET A 1 -4.63 -9.35 8.77
N LYS A 2 -3.94 -8.23 8.96
CA LYS A 2 -4.51 -6.93 9.34
C LYS A 2 -5.38 -6.34 8.22
N TYR A 3 -5.07 -6.67 6.97
CA TYR A 3 -5.81 -6.23 5.77
C TYR A 3 -6.14 -7.42 4.86
N SER A 4 -7.05 -7.21 3.91
CA SER A 4 -7.44 -8.22 2.91
C SER A 4 -7.18 -7.74 1.49
N LEU A 5 -7.16 -8.66 0.52
CA LEU A 5 -7.16 -8.33 -0.90
C LEU A 5 -8.29 -7.33 -1.22
N PHE A 6 -7.97 -6.30 -1.98
CA PHE A 6 -8.85 -5.18 -2.35
C PHE A 6 -9.22 -4.21 -1.22
N ASP A 7 -8.69 -4.36 0.00
CA ASP A 7 -8.77 -3.28 0.99
C ASP A 7 -8.05 -2.04 0.45
N THR A 8 -8.64 -0.87 0.72
CA THR A 8 -7.99 0.42 0.49
C THR A 8 -7.22 0.82 1.75
N VAL A 9 -5.97 1.22 1.56
CA VAL A 9 -5.04 1.58 2.64
C VAL A 9 -4.37 2.90 2.34
N SER A 10 -3.86 3.57 3.37
CA SER A 10 -3.03 4.77 3.20
C SER A 10 -1.65 4.57 3.82
N LEU A 11 -0.64 5.20 3.22
CA LEU A 11 0.71 5.24 3.81
C LEU A 11 0.72 6.02 5.12
N THR A 12 1.47 5.52 6.11
CA THR A 12 1.68 6.21 7.38
C THR A 12 2.90 7.12 7.37
N GLU A 13 3.83 6.90 6.43
CA GLU A 13 5.07 7.66 6.27
C GLU A 13 5.40 7.92 4.79
N ASP A 14 6.30 8.88 4.53
CA ASP A 14 6.83 9.13 3.19
C ASP A 14 7.75 7.98 2.74
N ILE A 15 7.73 7.66 1.44
CA ILE A 15 8.69 6.77 0.79
C ILE A 15 9.33 7.54 -0.37
N PRO A 16 10.39 8.34 -0.10
CA PRO A 16 10.95 9.28 -1.07
C PRO A 16 11.49 8.63 -2.36
N GLU A 17 12.00 7.40 -2.26
CA GLU A 17 12.55 6.63 -3.40
C GLU A 17 11.55 6.52 -4.57
N TYR A 18 10.26 6.41 -4.24
CA TYR A 18 9.17 6.22 -5.21
C TYR A 18 8.25 7.45 -5.32
N ASN A 19 8.67 8.59 -4.73
CA ASN A 19 7.86 9.80 -4.63
C ASN A 19 6.47 9.57 -3.98
N LEU A 20 6.36 8.60 -3.08
CA LEU A 20 5.14 8.33 -2.33
C LEU A 20 5.14 9.11 -1.01
N LYS A 21 3.98 9.64 -0.64
CA LYS A 21 3.78 10.52 0.52
C LYS A 21 2.88 9.87 1.56
N SER A 22 3.12 10.18 2.83
CA SER A 22 2.21 9.84 3.91
C SER A 22 0.80 10.33 3.58
N GLY A 23 -0.20 9.48 3.83
CA GLY A 23 -1.59 9.72 3.46
C GLY A 23 -1.98 9.35 2.03
N MET A 24 -1.02 9.03 1.14
CA MET A 24 -1.38 8.52 -0.19
C MET A 24 -2.14 7.21 -0.07
N ILE A 25 -3.22 7.11 -0.84
CA ILE A 25 -4.13 5.97 -0.84
C ILE A 25 -3.71 4.97 -1.92
N GLY A 26 -3.69 3.70 -1.57
CA GLY A 26 -3.45 2.58 -2.48
C GLY A 26 -4.42 1.43 -2.24
N ALA A 27 -4.46 0.51 -3.18
CA ALA A 27 -5.28 -0.70 -3.11
C ALA A 27 -4.38 -1.93 -2.92
N ILE A 28 -4.77 -2.83 -2.02
CA ILE A 28 -4.07 -4.11 -1.85
C ILE A 28 -4.42 -5.02 -3.03
N ILE A 29 -3.39 -5.46 -3.78
CA ILE A 29 -3.51 -6.32 -4.96
C ILE A 29 -2.96 -7.74 -4.74
N ASP A 30 -2.17 -7.97 -3.68
CA ASP A 30 -1.80 -9.30 -3.21
C ASP A 30 -1.45 -9.29 -1.71
N VAL A 31 -1.46 -10.47 -1.07
CA VAL A 31 -1.13 -10.65 0.35
C VAL A 31 -0.12 -11.76 0.55
N TYR A 32 1.05 -11.41 1.08
CA TYR A 32 2.12 -12.35 1.39
C TYR A 32 2.12 -12.71 2.87
N THR A 33 2.36 -13.99 3.15
CA THR A 33 2.42 -14.54 4.52
C THR A 33 3.79 -15.09 4.90
N LYS A 34 4.74 -15.12 3.95
CA LYS A 34 6.09 -15.66 4.12
C LYS A 34 7.10 -14.82 3.33
N PRO A 35 8.29 -14.54 3.89
CA PRO A 35 8.75 -14.87 5.25
C PRO A 35 7.99 -14.11 6.35
N ASP A 36 7.53 -12.90 6.05
CA ASP A 36 6.77 -12.04 6.95
C ASP A 36 5.48 -11.57 6.29
N GLU A 37 4.51 -11.14 7.10
CA GLU A 37 3.26 -10.58 6.59
C GLU A 37 3.53 -9.25 5.87
N SER A 38 3.17 -9.18 4.59
CA SER A 38 3.26 -7.97 3.78
C SER A 38 2.14 -7.93 2.75
N TYR A 39 1.87 -6.74 2.25
CA TYR A 39 0.77 -6.47 1.34
C TYR A 39 1.35 -5.81 0.09
N GLU A 40 1.08 -6.38 -1.07
CA GLU A 40 1.41 -5.72 -2.33
C GLU A 40 0.34 -4.64 -2.59
N VAL A 41 0.77 -3.38 -2.63
CA VAL A 41 -0.11 -2.23 -2.75
C VAL A 41 0.18 -1.50 -4.05
N GLU A 42 -0.85 -1.29 -4.85
CA GLU A 42 -0.80 -0.41 -6.01
C GLU A 42 -1.22 1.01 -5.62
N PHE A 43 -0.37 1.99 -5.94
CA PHE A 43 -0.68 3.41 -5.85
C PHE A 43 -0.91 3.97 -7.25
N CYS A 44 -1.99 4.74 -7.42
CA CYS A 44 -2.35 5.34 -8.71
C CYS A 44 -2.43 6.87 -8.62
N ASP A 45 -2.23 7.53 -9.76
CA ASP A 45 -2.51 8.95 -9.93
C ASP A 45 -4.03 9.21 -10.01
N GLU A 46 -4.41 10.48 -10.10
CA GLU A 46 -5.81 10.92 -10.22
C GLU A 46 -6.53 10.42 -11.49
N ASN A 47 -5.79 9.92 -12.48
CA ASN A 47 -6.31 9.35 -13.71
C ASN A 47 -6.36 7.81 -13.65
N GLY A 48 -6.03 7.20 -12.52
CA GLY A 48 -5.97 5.75 -12.35
C GLY A 48 -4.74 5.10 -12.99
N ARG A 49 -3.68 5.87 -13.31
CA ARG A 49 -2.42 5.31 -13.80
C ARG A 49 -1.57 4.89 -12.62
N THR A 50 -1.03 3.68 -12.67
CA THR A 50 -0.08 3.17 -11.69
C THR A 50 1.11 4.13 -11.56
N ILE A 51 1.37 4.59 -10.34
CA ILE A 51 2.58 5.30 -9.95
C ILE A 51 3.65 4.28 -9.58
N GLU A 52 3.30 3.36 -8.67
CA GLU A 52 4.20 2.31 -8.20
C GLU A 52 3.42 1.15 -7.56
N ILE A 53 4.03 -0.03 -7.56
CA ILE A 53 3.54 -1.22 -6.86
C ILE A 53 4.61 -1.69 -5.87
N LEU A 54 4.29 -1.76 -4.58
CA LEU A 54 5.25 -2.12 -3.52
C LEU A 54 4.68 -3.15 -2.56
N ALA A 55 5.50 -4.11 -2.16
CA ALA A 55 5.25 -4.94 -0.99
C ALA A 55 5.59 -4.15 0.29
N LEU A 56 4.59 -3.86 1.11
CA LEU A 56 4.72 -3.06 2.32
C LEU A 56 4.33 -3.85 3.56
N SER A 57 5.07 -3.62 4.65
CA SER A 57 4.76 -4.18 5.96
C SER A 57 3.57 -3.45 6.60
N PRO A 58 2.75 -4.13 7.43
CA PRO A 58 1.53 -3.57 8.00
C PRO A 58 1.70 -2.32 8.90
N ASP A 59 2.91 -2.01 9.36
CA ASP A 59 3.25 -0.80 10.12
C ASP A 59 3.32 0.46 9.24
N LYS A 60 3.57 0.31 7.93
CA LYS A 60 3.58 1.41 6.95
C LYS A 60 2.18 1.77 6.44
N LEU A 61 1.16 1.05 6.87
CA LEU A 61 -0.21 1.14 6.35
C LEU A 61 -1.21 1.46 7.47
N SER A 62 -2.23 2.26 7.13
CA SER A 62 -3.45 2.45 7.91
C SER A 62 -4.68 2.12 7.07
N LYS A 63 -5.74 1.60 7.71
CA LYS A 63 -6.99 1.30 7.02
C LYS A 63 -7.68 2.59 6.63
N VAL A 64 -8.12 2.70 5.38
CA VAL A 64 -9.08 3.71 4.98
C VAL A 64 -10.47 3.14 5.28
N SER A 65 -11.26 3.88 6.06
CA SER A 65 -12.58 3.47 6.57
C SER A 65 -13.59 3.16 5.47
#